data_AF-A0A9E6EQH3-F1
#
_entry.id   AF-A0A9E6EQH3-F1
#
_cell.length_a   1.000
_cell.length_b   1.000
_cell.length_c   1.000
_cell.angle_alpha   90.00
_cell.angle_beta   90.00
_cell.angle_gamma   90.00
#
_symmetry.space_group_name_H-M   'P 1'
#
loop_
_entity.id
_entity.type
_entity.pdbx_description
1 polymer ?
#
loop_
_entity_poly.entity_id
_entity_poly.type
_entity_poly.pdbx_seq_one_letter_code
_entity_poly.pdbx_strand_id
1 'polypeptide(L)' 'MGLTVKPPLVNLAQAEFSLGWLKGQPALVMGLAQVKELTGRTIQRIIQQRPFSSLNDFLSR' A
#
# COMPACT_ATOMS: atom_id res chain seq x y z
N MET A 1 15.42 14.88 -3.52
CA MET A 1 15.32 14.47 -2.09
C MET A 1 15.87 13.06 -1.78
N GLY A 2 16.59 12.36 -2.67
CA GLY A 2 17.38 11.14 -2.32
C GLY A 2 16.62 9.89 -1.83
N LEU A 3 15.36 10.00 -1.45
CA LEU A 3 14.53 8.90 -0.98
C LEU A 3 14.06 8.05 -2.17
N THR A 4 14.25 6.74 -2.05
CA THR A 4 13.69 5.79 -3.01
C THR A 4 12.18 5.75 -2.84
N VAL A 5 11.44 6.10 -3.89
CA VAL A 5 9.98 5.98 -3.92
C VAL A 5 9.60 4.57 -4.32
N LYS A 6 8.65 3.98 -3.60
CA LYS A 6 8.08 2.67 -3.89
C LYS A 6 6.63 2.82 -4.33
N PRO A 7 6.15 1.95 -5.24
CA PRO A 7 4.75 1.93 -5.65
C PRO A 7 3.83 1.62 -4.46
N PRO A 8 2.50 1.73 -4.62
CA PRO A 8 1.55 1.42 -3.57
C PRO A 8 1.49 -0.09 -3.32
N LEU A 9 2.43 -0.59 -2.52
CA LEU A 9 2.52 -1.99 -2.12
C LEU A 9 1.32 -2.33 -1.23
N VAL A 10 0.40 -3.16 -1.70
CA VAL A 10 -0.91 -3.44 -1.05
C VAL A 10 -0.82 -3.82 0.43
N ASN A 11 0.23 -4.53 0.84
CA ASN A 11 0.43 -4.97 2.22
C ASN A 11 1.14 -3.95 3.13
N LEU A 12 1.61 -2.83 2.59
CA LEU A 12 2.42 -1.85 3.31
C LEU A 12 1.90 -0.41 3.18
N ALA A 13 1.40 -0.05 2.00
CA ALA A 13 0.92 1.30 1.70
C ALA A 13 -0.19 1.73 2.65
N GLN A 14 -0.17 3.01 3.04
CA GLN A 14 -1.27 3.67 3.73
C GLN A 14 -2.14 4.42 2.72
N ALA A 15 -3.13 5.19 3.18
CA ALA A 15 -3.93 6.04 2.29
C ALA A 15 -3.05 7.08 1.58
N GLU A 16 -2.13 7.70 2.31
CA GLU A 16 -1.20 8.72 1.82
C GLU A 16 0.23 8.19 1.71
N PHE A 17 1.09 8.97 1.08
CA PHE A 17 2.52 8.73 1.09
C PHE A 17 3.02 8.59 2.52
N SER A 18 3.77 7.51 2.79
CA SER A 18 4.24 7.20 4.13
C SER A 18 5.64 6.60 4.11
N LEU A 19 6.37 6.81 5.20
CA LEU A 19 7.67 6.16 5.40
C LEU A 19 7.43 4.68 5.71
N GLY A 20 8.04 3.80 4.93
CA GLY A 20 8.04 2.36 5.14
C GLY A 20 9.46 1.81 5.28
N TRP A 21 9.59 0.69 5.97
CA TRP A 21 10.86 -0.03 6.11
C TRP A 21 10.81 -1.29 5.25
N LEU A 22 11.58 -1.29 4.15
CA LEU A 22 11.65 -2.39 3.21
C LEU A 22 13.06 -2.98 3.24
N LYS A 23 13.18 -4.25 3.63
CA LYS A 23 14.48 -4.95 3.77
C LYS A 23 15.50 -4.17 4.60
N GLY A 24 15.03 -3.54 5.69
CA GLY A 24 15.87 -2.74 6.59
C GLY A 24 16.26 -1.35 6.08
N GLN A 25 15.75 -0.92 4.93
CA GLN A 25 16.00 0.43 4.40
C GLN A 25 14.74 1.29 4.43
N PRO A 26 14.86 2.59 4.77
CA PRO A 26 13.75 3.52 4.69
C PRO A 26 13.41 3.80 3.23
N ALA A 27 12.12 3.74 2.90
CA ALA A 27 11.62 4.07 1.58
C ALA A 27 10.31 4.87 1.70
N LEU A 28 10.11 5.80 0.76
CA LEU A 28 8.85 6.53 0.66
C LEU A 28 7.86 5.66 -0.12
N VAL A 29 6.86 5.11 0.55
CA VAL A 29 5.84 4.25 -0.06
C VAL A 29 4.70 5.13 -0.55
N MET A 30 4.36 5.01 -1.83
CA MET A 30 3.21 5.68 -2.42
C MET A 30 1.91 5.24 -1.74
N GLY A 31 1.03 6.19 -1.45
CA GLY A 31 -0.26 5.91 -0.83
C GLY A 31 -1.25 5.29 -1.82
N LEU A 32 -2.22 4.56 -1.28
CA LEU A 32 -3.29 3.96 -2.06
C LEU A 32 -4.18 5.03 -2.71
N ALA A 33 -4.27 6.23 -2.16
CA ALA A 33 -5.02 7.35 -2.75
C ALA A 33 -4.42 7.87 -4.08
N GLN A 34 -3.19 7.47 -4.42
CA GLN A 34 -2.58 7.77 -5.72
C GLN A 34 -2.99 6.79 -6.83
N VAL A 35 -3.67 5.69 -6.49
CA VAL A 35 -4.20 4.73 -7.48
C VAL A 35 -5.50 5.28 -8.06
N LYS A 36 -5.50 5.52 -9.38
CA LYS A 36 -6.68 6.03 -10.09
C LYS A 36 -7.86 5.07 -9.90
N GLU A 37 -9.06 5.63 -9.68
CA GLU A 37 -10.32 4.89 -9.51
C GLU A 37 -10.40 4.00 -8.25
N LEU A 38 -9.39 4.03 -7.37
CA LEU A 38 -9.46 3.33 -6.10
C LEU A 38 -10.28 4.13 -5.08
N THR A 39 -11.46 3.62 -4.73
CA THR A 39 -12.37 4.32 -3.81
C THR A 39 -11.85 4.32 -2.37
N GLY A 40 -12.22 5.33 -1.58
CA GLY A 40 -11.90 5.38 -0.15
C GLY A 40 -12.40 4.16 0.63
N ARG A 41 -13.56 3.60 0.25
CA ARG A 41 -14.09 2.35 0.83
C ARG A 41 -13.16 1.16 0.54
N THR A 42 -12.67 1.05 -0.69
CA THR A 42 -11.71 0.01 -1.07
C THR A 42 -10.39 0.18 -0.33
N ILE A 43 -9.85 1.41 -0.24
CA ILE A 43 -8.62 1.71 0.52
C ILE A 43 -8.75 1.25 1.98
N GLN A 44 -9.85 1.58 2.65
CA GLN A 44 -10.10 1.16 4.03
C GLN A 44 -10.17 -0.36 4.16
N ARG A 45 -10.84 -1.06 3.23
CA ARG A 45 -10.91 -2.52 3.21
C ARG A 45 -9.52 -3.14 3.06
N ILE A 46 -8.69 -2.62 2.15
CA ILE A 46 -7.30 -3.07 1.96
C ILE A 46 -6.48 -2.91 3.26
N ILE A 47 -6.56 -1.74 3.90
CA ILE A 47 -5.82 -1.45 5.13
C ILE A 47 -6.28 -2.34 6.30
N GLN A 48 -7.58 -2.65 6.39
CA GLN A 48 -8.16 -3.45 7.47
C GLN A 48 -7.94 -4.96 7.28
N GLN A 49 -7.82 -5.44 6.05
CA GLN A 49 -7.77 -6.88 5.75
C GLN A 49 -6.38 -7.42 5.39
N ARG A 50 -5.39 -6.54 5.17
CA ARG A 50 -4.00 -6.94 4.99
C ARG A 50 -3.47 -7.70 6.23
N PRO A 51 -2.49 -8.61 6.09
CA PRO A 51 -1.77 -8.93 4.86
C PRO A 51 -2.53 -9.92 3.96
N PHE A 52 -2.38 -9.73 2.65
CA PHE A 52 -2.80 -10.67 1.62
C PHE A 52 -1.60 -11.50 1.17
N SER A 53 -1.79 -12.82 1.14
CA SER A 53 -0.75 -13.79 0.79
C SER A 53 -0.61 -14.03 -0.72
N SER A 54 -1.67 -13.74 -1.49
CA SER A 54 -1.73 -13.90 -2.94
C SER A 54 -2.77 -12.97 -3.56
N LEU A 55 -2.81 -12.89 -4.89
CA LEU A 55 -3.86 -12.18 -5.60
C LEU A 55 -5.24 -12.80 -5.35
N ASN A 56 -5.34 -14.14 -5.30
CA ASN A 56 -6.61 -14.81 -5.03
C ASN A 56 -7.13 -14.48 -3.62
N ASP A 57 -6.24 -14.48 -2.63
CA ASP A 57 -6.55 -14.06 -1.26
C ASP A 57 -7.07 -12.61 -1.21
N PHE A 58 -6.41 -11.70 -1.95
CA PHE A 58 -6.84 -10.31 -2.09
C PHE A 58 -8.23 -10.15 -2.70
N LEU A 59 -8.54 -10.86 -3.78
CA LEU A 59 -9.83 -10.77 -4.47
C LEU A 59 -10.98 -11.42 -3.69
N SER A 60 -10.67 -12.31 -2.75
CA SER A 60 -11.67 -13.08 -1.99
C SER A 60 -12.21 -12.37 -0.73
N ARG A 61 -11.58 -11.29 -0.27
CA ARG A 61 -11.87 -10.65 1.02
C ARG A 61 -12.54 -9.30 0.90
#